data_AF-A0AAW6XLY9-F1
#
_entry.id   AF-A0AAW6XLY9-F1
#
_cell.length_a   1.000
_cell.length_b   1.000
_cell.length_c   1.000
_cell.angle_alpha   90.00
_cell.angle_beta   90.00
_cell.angle_gamma   90.00
#
_symmetry.space_group_name_H-M   'P 1'
#
loop_
_entity.id
_entity.type
_entity.pdbx_description
1 polymer ?
#
loop_
_entity_poly.entity_id
_entity_poly.type
_entity_poly.pdbx_seq_one_letter_code
_entity_poly.pdbx_strand_id
1 'polypeptide(L)' 'PVIAGGGDNAAGAVGVGMVDANQAMLSLGTSGVYFAVIEGFLSKPESAVHSFCHALPQRWHLMSVMLSAASCLDWAAK' A
#
# COMPACT_ATOMS: atom_id res chain seq x y z
N PRO A 1 7.85 -16.65 21.35
CA PRO A 1 8.28 -15.24 21.18
C PRO A 1 7.20 -14.44 20.43
N VAL A 2 7.06 -13.14 20.70
CA VAL A 2 6.13 -12.23 20.01
C VAL A 2 6.97 -11.23 19.20
N ILE A 3 6.56 -10.94 17.95
CA ILE A 3 7.24 -9.98 17.07
C ILE A 3 6.54 -8.62 17.08
N ALA A 4 7.19 -7.58 16.56
CA ALA A 4 6.61 -6.23 16.47
C ALA A 4 5.39 -6.13 15.54
N GLY A 5 5.36 -6.90 14.45
CA GLY A 5 4.29 -6.86 13.46
C GLY A 5 4.38 -5.67 12.51
N GLY A 6 3.22 -5.19 12.05
CA GLY A 6 3.11 -4.02 11.16
C GLY A 6 1.66 -3.53 11.08
N GLY A 7 1.45 -2.31 10.58
CA GLY A 7 0.10 -1.83 10.25
C GLY A 7 -0.53 -2.68 9.15
N ASP A 8 -1.85 -2.65 9.03
CA ASP A 8 -2.63 -3.49 8.11
C ASP A 8 -2.09 -3.54 6.67
N ASN A 9 -1.79 -2.38 6.08
CA ASN A 9 -1.28 -2.26 4.72
C ASN A 9 0.15 -2.82 4.58
N ALA A 10 1.03 -2.51 5.53
CA ALA A 10 2.41 -3.00 5.54
C ALA A 10 2.49 -4.49 5.84
N ALA A 11 1.66 -5.01 6.74
CA ALA A 11 1.55 -6.43 7.04
C ALA A 11 0.93 -7.20 5.87
N GLY A 12 -0.10 -6.64 5.23
CA GLY A 12 -0.69 -7.17 3.99
C GLY A 12 0.33 -7.24 2.87
N ALA A 13 1.10 -6.18 2.65
CA ALA A 13 2.19 -6.12 1.68
C ALA A 13 3.23 -7.24 1.91
N VAL A 14 3.67 -7.44 3.16
CA VAL A 14 4.57 -8.56 3.50
C VAL A 14 3.91 -9.91 3.16
N GLY A 15 2.62 -10.08 3.48
CA GLY A 15 1.87 -11.31 3.22
C GLY A 15 1.75 -11.66 1.73
N VAL A 16 1.72 -10.66 0.85
CA VAL A 16 1.67 -10.84 -0.62
C VAL A 16 3.05 -10.83 -1.29
N GLY A 17 4.14 -10.79 -0.51
CA GLY A 17 5.51 -10.85 -1.02
C GLY A 17 6.07 -9.52 -1.53
N MET A 18 5.45 -8.39 -1.15
CA MET A 18 5.99 -7.06 -1.41
C MET A 18 7.02 -6.69 -0.34
N VAL A 19 8.26 -7.08 -0.57
CA VAL A 19 9.39 -6.92 0.35
C VAL A 19 10.53 -6.11 -0.27
N ASP A 20 10.55 -5.99 -1.59
CA ASP A 20 11.61 -5.39 -2.39
C ASP A 20 11.23 -4.09 -3.08
N ALA A 21 12.20 -3.18 -3.20
CA ALA A 21 12.00 -1.90 -3.88
C ALA A 21 11.52 -2.12 -5.31
N ASN A 22 10.66 -1.23 -5.80
CA ASN A 22 9.99 -1.30 -7.10
C ASN A 22 8.92 -2.41 -7.22
N GLN A 23 8.58 -3.10 -6.13
CA GLN A 23 7.35 -3.89 -6.10
C GLN A 23 6.16 -2.99 -5.80
N ALA A 24 5.07 -3.19 -6.54
CA ALA A 24 3.81 -2.49 -6.34
C ALA A 24 2.63 -3.46 -6.37
N MET A 25 1.56 -3.16 -5.63
CA MET A 25 0.26 -3.79 -5.80
C MET A 25 -0.83 -2.76 -5.95
N LEU A 26 -1.88 -3.17 -6.64
CA LEU A 26 -3.15 -2.48 -6.70
C LEU A 26 -4.23 -3.40 -6.12
N SER A 27 -4.71 -3.08 -4.94
CA SER A 27 -5.88 -3.74 -4.37
C SER A 27 -7.14 -3.16 -5.01
N LEU A 28 -7.94 -4.01 -5.66
CA LEU A 28 -9.22 -3.65 -6.27
C LEU A 28 -10.39 -4.09 -5.38
N GLY A 29 -10.37 -3.69 -4.12
CA GLY A 29 -11.50 -3.84 -3.21
C GLY A 29 -12.59 -2.79 -3.44
N THR A 30 -13.55 -2.69 -2.52
CA THR A 30 -14.60 -1.64 -2.54
C THR A 30 -13.98 -0.25 -2.68
N SER A 31 -12.96 0.01 -1.84
CA SER A 31 -11.97 1.06 -2.04
C SER A 31 -10.67 0.42 -2.50
N GLY A 32 -9.98 1.09 -3.42
CA GLY A 32 -8.71 0.65 -3.94
C GLY A 32 -7.54 1.21 -3.15
N VAL A 33 -6.44 0.46 -3.11
CA VAL A 33 -5.18 0.90 -2.52
C VAL A 33 -4.07 0.62 -3.52
N TYR A 34 -3.31 1.66 -3.86
CA TYR A 34 -2.04 1.50 -4.57
C TYR A 34 -0.91 1.56 -3.54
N PHE A 35 -0.16 0.48 -3.42
CA PHE A 35 0.95 0.35 -2.49
C PHE A 35 2.21 0.10 -3.31
N ALA A 36 3.31 0.79 -3.00
CA ALA A 36 4.59 0.61 -3.68
C ALA A 36 5.74 0.65 -2.68
N VAL A 37 6.59 -0.38 -2.69
CA VAL A 37 7.83 -0.40 -1.91
C VAL A 37 8.86 0.44 -2.65
N ILE A 38 9.48 1.37 -1.94
CA ILE A 38 10.42 2.33 -2.50
C ILE A 38 11.81 2.17 -1.91
N GLU A 39 12.81 2.59 -2.67
CA GLU A 39 14.19 2.69 -2.20
C GLU A 39 14.34 3.97 -1.38
N GLY A 40 14.61 3.82 -0.08
CA GLY A 40 14.71 4.94 0.84
C GLY A 40 13.38 5.66 1.07
N PHE A 41 13.43 6.73 1.87
CA PHE A 41 12.25 7.56 2.13
C PHE A 41 12.04 8.57 0.99
N LEU A 42 10.84 8.54 0.39
CA LEU A 42 10.38 9.57 -0.56
C LEU A 42 9.21 10.34 0.04
N SER A 43 9.24 11.67 -0.06
CA SER A 43 8.17 12.54 0.46
C SER A 43 7.54 13.32 -0.68
N LYS A 44 6.21 13.17 -0.86
CA LYS A 44 5.44 13.92 -1.85
C LYS A 44 4.02 14.26 -1.34
N PRO A 45 3.91 14.98 -0.20
CA PRO A 45 2.63 15.24 0.46
C PRO A 45 1.66 16.01 -0.43
N GLU A 46 2.18 16.91 -1.28
CA GLU A 46 1.40 17.74 -2.20
C GLU A 46 0.64 16.93 -3.26
N SER A 47 0.99 15.66 -3.45
CA SER A 47 0.35 14.76 -4.42
C SER A 47 -0.62 13.76 -3.77
N ALA A 48 -1.01 13.98 -2.52
CA ALA A 48 -1.87 13.05 -1.76
C ALA A 48 -1.34 11.60 -1.73
N VAL A 49 -0.01 11.45 -1.73
CA VAL A 49 0.66 10.17 -1.55
C VAL A 49 1.19 10.10 -0.13
N HIS A 50 0.78 9.07 0.59
CA HIS A 50 1.27 8.80 1.94
C HIS A 50 2.62 8.08 1.85
N SER A 51 3.54 8.42 2.74
CA SER A 51 4.86 7.79 2.81
C SER A 51 5.13 7.34 4.23
N PHE A 52 5.37 6.05 4.42
CA PHE A 52 5.55 5.42 5.72
C PHE A 52 6.71 4.42 5.70
N CYS A 53 7.21 4.10 6.90
CA CYS A 53 8.12 2.97 7.08
C CYS A 53 7.42 1.66 6.75
N HIS A 54 8.14 0.71 6.13
CA HIS A 54 7.65 -0.65 5.95
C HIS A 54 7.73 -1.45 7.26
N ALA A 55 7.08 -2.61 7.30
CA ALA A 55 7.24 -3.58 8.39
C ALA A 55 8.60 -4.32 8.38
N LEU A 56 9.49 -4.00 7.43
CA LEU A 56 10.81 -4.62 7.28
C LEU A 56 11.93 -3.59 7.52
N PRO A 57 13.09 -3.99 8.07
CA PRO A 57 14.21 -3.09 8.28
C PRO A 57 14.69 -2.42 7.00
N GLN A 58 15.03 -1.13 7.07
CA GLN A 58 15.57 -0.34 5.95
C GLN A 58 14.66 -0.32 4.71
N ARG A 59 13.34 -0.29 4.92
CA ARG A 59 12.34 -0.25 3.86
C ARG A 59 11.28 0.80 4.12
N TRP A 60 10.77 1.38 3.04
CA TRP A 60 9.69 2.36 3.04
C TRP A 60 8.68 1.99 1.97
N HIS A 61 7.47 2.53 2.10
CA HIS A 61 6.44 2.37 1.09
C HIS A 61 5.68 3.68 0.87
N LEU A 62 5.22 3.85 -0.36
CA LEU A 62 4.20 4.80 -0.72
C LEU A 62 2.84 4.12 -0.74
N MET A 63 1.82 4.87 -0.34
CA MET A 63 0.44 4.43 -0.37
C MET A 63 -0.45 5.55 -0.90
N SER A 64 -1.36 5.21 -1.81
CA SER A 64 -2.42 6.11 -2.26
C SER A 64 -3.76 5.37 -2.23
N VAL A 65 -4.80 6.11 -1.84
CA VAL A 65 -6.17 5.58 -1.72
C VAL A 65 -6.96 5.96 -2.95
N MET A 66 -7.60 4.96 -3.56
CA MET A 66 -8.61 5.12 -4.60
C MET A 66 -9.97 4.93 -3.93
N LEU A 67 -10.74 6.01 -3.74
CA LEU A 67 -11.98 5.96 -2.96
C LEU A 67 -12.99 4.92 -3.49
N SER A 68 -13.06 4.77 -4.81
CA SER A 68 -13.96 3.85 -5.48
C SER A 68 -13.20 3.04 -6.53
N ALA A 69 -12.97 1.76 -6.27
CA ALA A 69 -12.32 0.84 -7.20
C ALA A 69 -13.35 -0.18 -7.74
N ALA A 70 -13.52 -1.34 -7.09
CA ALA A 70 -14.54 -2.31 -7.51
C ALA A 70 -15.97 -1.77 -7.36
N SER A 71 -16.20 -0.88 -6.38
CA SER A 71 -17.53 -0.27 -6.16
C SER A 71 -18.06 0.53 -7.36
N CYS A 72 -17.18 1.08 -8.21
CA CYS A 72 -17.60 1.75 -9.44
C CYS A 72 -18.20 0.76 -10.46
N LEU A 73 -17.65 -0.45 -10.55
CA LEU A 73 -18.15 -1.48 -11.44
C LEU A 73 -19.50 -2.02 -10.96
N ASP A 74 -19.64 -2.26 -9.65
CA ASP A 74 -20.91 -2.67 -9.05
C ASP A 74 -22.02 -1.62 -9.25
N TRP A 75 -21.66 -0.34 -9.22
CA TRP A 75 -22.60 0.75 -9.52
C TRP A 75 -23.00 0.76 -11.00
N ALA A 76 -22.05 0.63 -11.91
CA ALA A 76 -22.31 0.70 -13.36
C ALA A 76 -23.07 -0.52 -13.90
N ALA A 77 -22.95 -1.67 -13.24
CA ALA A 77 -23.61 -2.92 -13.63
C ALA A 77 -25.05 -3.07 -13.08
N LYS A 78 -25.49 -2.16 -12.21
CA LYS A 78 -26.87 -2.08 -11.70
C LYS A 78 -27.72 -1.18 -12.58
#